data_AF-A0A939Y2L7-F1
#
_entry.id   AF-A0A939Y2L7-F1
#
_cell.length_a   1.000
_cell.length_b   1.000
_cell.length_c   1.000
_cell.angle_alpha   90.00
_cell.angle_beta   90.00
_cell.angle_gamma   90.00
#
_symmetry.space_group_name_H-M   'P 1'
#
loop_
_entity.id
_entity.type
_entity.pdbx_description
1 polymer ?
#
loop_
_entity_poly.entity_id
_entity_poly.type
_entity_poly.pdbx_seq_one_letter_code
_entity_poly.pdbx_strand_id
1 'polypeptide(L)'
;MQKIGMLFPGGLRKCLTFSYDDGNHADRRLTELFARYGMKATFNLNSGTFGGQNIAPEEVRTLYEGQEVASHTVSHPNLVRMADSDLAWEILEDCRALEALTGRRVDGFAYPYGTWNDAVIRALEACGIRYARTVNATGGFFLPERWLCWHPTCHHDDPRLMDLGNSLIRDQASQHLRLMYVWGHSYEFDRNDNWRRMEDFCALMAGKPDIWYAANGQIVDAAENFARLRIARDHSFVYNPSADPVWISVGNRAVKVPGGTRISLTGEKCQ
;
A
#
# COMPACT_ATOMS: atom_id res chain seq x y z
N MET A 1 5.09 -24.76 -21.73
CA MET A 1 5.29 -24.56 -20.27
C MET A 1 4.28 -23.53 -19.79
N GLN A 2 3.47 -23.84 -18.78
CA GLN A 2 2.50 -22.87 -18.25
C GLN A 2 3.25 -21.77 -17.49
N LYS A 3 2.96 -20.51 -17.82
CA LYS A 3 3.57 -19.36 -17.13
C LYS A 3 3.05 -19.31 -15.68
N ILE A 4 3.96 -19.02 -14.76
CA ILE A 4 3.63 -18.77 -13.36
C ILE A 4 3.67 -17.27 -13.12
N GLY A 5 2.62 -16.73 -12.51
CA GLY A 5 2.52 -15.30 -12.20
C GLY A 5 1.94 -15.07 -10.82
N MET A 6 2.22 -13.91 -10.24
CA MET A 6 1.67 -13.50 -8.95
C MET A 6 0.15 -13.34 -9.02
N LEU A 7 -0.53 -13.71 -7.93
CA LEU A 7 -1.90 -13.30 -7.63
C LEU A 7 -1.93 -12.62 -6.26
N PHE A 8 -2.89 -11.74 -6.06
CA PHE A 8 -3.18 -11.22 -4.73
C PHE A 8 -3.77 -12.33 -3.84
N PRO A 9 -3.71 -12.19 -2.50
CA PRO A 9 -4.36 -13.09 -1.56
C PRO A 9 -5.79 -13.44 -1.97
N GLY A 10 -6.15 -14.72 -1.84
CA GLY A 10 -7.42 -15.27 -2.31
C GLY A 10 -7.42 -15.67 -3.78
N GLY A 11 -6.27 -15.61 -4.48
CA GLY A 11 -6.20 -15.86 -5.92
C GLY A 11 -6.77 -14.69 -6.74
N LEU A 12 -6.86 -13.52 -6.11
CA LEU A 12 -7.47 -12.33 -6.67
C LEU A 12 -6.52 -11.62 -7.64
N ARG A 13 -7.10 -10.83 -8.53
CA ARG A 13 -6.35 -10.06 -9.54
C ARG A 13 -6.53 -8.56 -9.42
N LYS A 14 -7.50 -8.10 -8.64
CA LYS A 14 -7.76 -6.69 -8.38
C LYS A 14 -7.41 -6.38 -6.94
N CYS A 15 -6.85 -5.20 -6.72
CA CYS A 15 -6.56 -4.67 -5.42
C CYS A 15 -6.92 -3.18 -5.38
N LEU A 16 -7.45 -2.74 -4.24
CA LEU A 16 -7.70 -1.35 -3.91
C LEU A 16 -6.92 -1.01 -2.65
N THR A 17 -6.18 0.09 -2.71
CA THR A 17 -5.46 0.65 -1.57
C THR A 17 -5.59 2.16 -1.53
N PHE A 18 -5.39 2.69 -0.33
CA PHE A 18 -5.49 4.10 -0.04
C PHE A 18 -4.28 4.57 0.76
N SER A 19 -3.91 5.84 0.62
CA SER A 19 -3.02 6.47 1.58
C SER A 19 -3.37 7.92 1.88
N TYR A 20 -3.13 8.34 3.12
CA TYR A 20 -3.41 9.71 3.55
C TYR A 20 -2.26 10.30 4.34
N ASP A 21 -1.98 11.58 4.11
CA ASP A 21 -0.78 12.24 4.60
C ASP A 21 -1.06 13.17 5.80
N ASP A 22 0.02 13.48 6.53
CA ASP A 22 0.19 14.50 7.57
C ASP A 22 -0.51 14.26 8.92
N GLY A 23 -1.38 13.26 9.07
CA GLY A 23 -1.98 12.96 10.37
C GLY A 23 -2.92 14.06 10.88
N ASN A 24 -3.80 14.56 10.01
CA ASN A 24 -4.69 15.67 10.31
C ASN A 24 -5.86 15.24 11.21
N HIS A 25 -6.49 16.18 11.93
CA HIS A 25 -7.67 15.87 12.77
C HIS A 25 -8.82 15.17 12.03
N ALA A 26 -8.97 15.42 10.73
CA ALA A 26 -9.94 14.80 9.85
C ALA A 26 -9.74 13.28 9.68
N ASP A 27 -8.54 12.75 10.00
CA ASP A 27 -8.27 11.31 9.99
C ASP A 27 -9.19 10.55 10.93
N ARG A 28 -9.67 11.17 12.03
CA ARG A 28 -10.67 10.56 12.93
C ARG A 28 -11.93 10.12 12.20
N ARG A 29 -12.48 10.99 11.36
CA ARG A 29 -13.68 10.67 10.58
C ARG A 29 -13.36 9.71 9.43
N LEU A 30 -12.18 9.82 8.84
CA LEU A 30 -11.78 8.99 7.71
C LEU A 30 -11.52 7.53 8.13
N THR A 31 -10.85 7.28 9.26
CA THR A 31 -10.61 5.92 9.76
C THR A 31 -11.92 5.24 10.14
N GLU A 32 -12.86 5.96 10.76
CA GLU A 32 -14.22 5.48 11.03
C GLU A 32 -14.97 5.11 9.74
N LEU A 33 -14.90 5.96 8.72
CA LEU A 33 -15.49 5.70 7.40
C LEU A 33 -14.89 4.44 6.78
N PHE A 34 -13.57 4.31 6.79
CA PHE A 34 -12.88 3.14 6.25
C PHE A 34 -13.21 1.87 7.02
N ALA A 35 -13.29 1.92 8.35
CA ALA A 35 -13.73 0.80 9.16
C ALA A 35 -15.16 0.36 8.80
N ARG A 36 -16.09 1.31 8.65
CA ARG A 36 -17.50 1.04 8.27
C ARG A 36 -17.63 0.30 6.95
N TYR A 37 -16.83 0.66 5.95
CA TYR A 37 -16.88 0.06 4.61
C TYR A 37 -15.87 -1.08 4.38
N GLY A 38 -15.09 -1.45 5.41
CA GLY A 38 -14.08 -2.50 5.30
C GLY A 38 -12.86 -2.12 4.45
N MET A 39 -12.56 -0.83 4.32
CA MET A 39 -11.42 -0.32 3.57
C MET A 39 -10.12 -0.42 4.38
N LYS A 40 -9.01 -0.64 3.66
CA LYS A 40 -7.66 -0.66 4.21
C LYS A 40 -6.84 0.45 3.58
N ALA A 41 -6.04 1.11 4.41
CA ALA A 41 -5.29 2.30 4.06
C ALA A 41 -3.97 2.37 4.82
N THR A 42 -3.10 3.23 4.32
CA THR A 42 -1.80 3.59 4.89
C THR A 42 -1.80 5.07 5.25
N PHE A 43 -1.59 5.42 6.51
CA PHE A 43 -1.48 6.80 6.95
C PHE A 43 -0.01 7.19 7.08
N ASN A 44 0.44 8.14 6.25
CA ASN A 44 1.82 8.63 6.22
C ASN A 44 1.92 9.83 7.19
N LEU A 45 2.54 9.63 8.34
CA LEU A 45 2.49 10.57 9.46
C LEU A 45 3.80 11.32 9.65
N ASN A 46 3.73 12.51 10.23
CA ASN A 46 4.88 13.34 10.58
C ASN A 46 5.00 13.49 12.10
N SER A 47 5.93 12.77 12.71
CA SER A 47 6.11 12.72 14.17
C SER A 47 6.36 14.09 14.81
N GLY A 48 7.00 15.02 14.10
CA GLY A 48 7.30 16.37 14.59
C GLY A 48 6.12 17.34 14.55
N THR A 49 4.98 16.93 13.98
CA THR A 49 3.82 17.82 13.78
C THR A 49 2.58 17.41 14.58
N PHE A 50 2.69 16.38 15.42
CA PHE A 50 1.56 15.92 16.23
C PHE A 50 1.07 16.99 17.22
N GLY A 51 -0.23 16.93 17.51
CA GLY A 51 -0.93 17.88 18.38
C GLY A 51 -1.40 19.15 17.66
N GLY A 52 -2.08 20.03 18.41
CA GLY A 52 -2.70 21.22 17.85
C GLY A 52 -3.83 20.88 16.87
N GLN A 53 -3.59 21.13 15.57
CA GLN A 53 -4.55 20.83 14.49
C GLN A 53 -4.43 19.40 13.93
N ASN A 54 -3.38 18.68 14.34
CA ASN A 54 -3.09 17.30 13.97
C ASN A 54 -3.49 16.32 15.09
N ILE A 55 -3.42 15.03 14.79
CA ILE A 55 -3.67 13.96 15.75
C ILE A 55 -2.69 14.07 16.93
N ALA A 56 -3.17 13.83 18.15
CA ALA A 56 -2.29 13.78 19.31
C ALA A 56 -1.48 12.47 19.31
N PRO A 57 -0.21 12.46 19.76
CA PRO A 57 0.63 11.26 19.75
C PRO A 57 -0.03 10.05 20.44
N GLU A 58 -0.76 10.30 21.53
CA GLU A 58 -1.41 9.28 22.34
C GLU A 58 -2.57 8.58 21.62
N GLU A 59 -3.16 9.22 20.60
CA GLU A 59 -4.26 8.68 19.82
C GLU A 59 -3.79 7.76 18.69
N VAL A 60 -2.53 7.89 18.23
CA VAL A 60 -2.01 7.23 17.02
C VAL A 60 -2.26 5.73 17.04
N ARG A 61 -1.98 5.06 18.16
CA ARG A 61 -2.13 3.60 18.26
C ARG A 61 -3.57 3.13 18.06
N THR A 62 -4.52 3.79 18.73
CA THR A 62 -5.93 3.39 18.71
C THR A 62 -6.62 3.86 17.45
N LEU A 63 -6.34 5.08 17.01
CA LEU A 63 -6.97 5.69 15.83
C LEU A 63 -6.66 4.91 14.54
N TYR A 64 -5.41 4.48 14.36
CA TYR A 64 -4.97 3.75 13.18
C TYR A 64 -5.00 2.23 13.36
N GLU A 65 -5.73 1.73 14.36
CA GLU A 65 -5.89 0.30 14.55
C GLU A 65 -6.52 -0.35 13.29
N GLY A 66 -5.91 -1.43 12.82
CA GLY A 66 -6.33 -2.12 11.60
C GLY A 66 -5.94 -1.42 10.29
N GLN A 67 -5.31 -0.25 10.36
CA GLN A 67 -4.66 0.45 9.24
C GLN A 67 -3.13 0.34 9.36
N GLU A 68 -2.42 0.72 8.30
CA GLU A 68 -0.96 0.85 8.31
C GLU A 68 -0.57 2.28 8.66
N VAL A 69 0.53 2.43 9.40
CA VAL A 69 1.21 3.70 9.62
C VAL A 69 2.54 3.66 8.87
N ALA A 70 2.80 4.69 8.08
CA ALA A 70 4.01 4.90 7.30
C ALA A 70 4.65 6.25 7.65
N SER A 71 5.91 6.43 7.29
CA SER A 71 6.64 7.67 7.56
C SER A 71 6.35 8.74 6.52
N HIS A 72 6.28 9.99 6.97
CA HIS A 72 6.25 11.15 6.08
C HIS A 72 7.33 12.18 6.45
N THR A 73 8.38 11.76 7.16
CA THR A 73 9.45 12.57 7.80
C THR A 73 9.01 13.28 9.07
N VAL A 74 9.98 13.71 9.90
CA VAL A 74 9.69 14.40 11.16
C VAL A 74 9.00 15.74 10.89
N SER A 75 9.57 16.56 10.01
CA SER A 75 9.19 17.98 9.87
C SER A 75 8.60 18.38 8.51
N HIS A 76 8.35 17.41 7.62
CA HIS A 76 7.87 17.64 6.24
C HIS A 76 8.76 18.60 5.42
N PRO A 77 10.10 18.36 5.31
CA PRO A 77 11.00 19.24 4.57
C PRO A 77 11.05 18.91 3.07
N ASN A 78 11.68 19.78 2.28
CA ASN A 78 12.00 19.47 0.89
C ASN A 78 13.29 18.62 0.81
N LEU A 79 13.13 17.31 0.62
CA LEU A 79 14.22 16.32 0.76
C LEU A 79 15.38 16.52 -0.22
N VAL A 80 15.11 17.00 -1.43
CA VAL A 80 16.17 17.17 -2.45
C VAL A 80 17.10 18.36 -2.18
N ARG A 81 16.82 19.15 -1.14
CA ARG A 81 17.62 20.32 -0.73
C ARG A 81 18.36 20.09 0.59
N MET A 82 18.28 18.89 1.16
CA MET A 82 18.87 18.57 2.46
C MET A 82 20.30 18.04 2.31
N ALA A 83 21.09 18.18 3.38
CA ALA A 83 22.32 17.43 3.53
C ALA A 83 22.01 15.96 3.86
N ASP A 84 22.89 15.04 3.45
CA ASP A 84 22.66 13.59 3.60
C ASP A 84 22.42 13.17 5.07
N SER A 85 23.10 13.80 6.03
CA SER A 85 22.91 13.53 7.47
C SER A 85 21.53 13.92 7.96
N ASP A 86 21.04 15.08 7.54
CA ASP A 86 19.74 15.61 7.97
C ASP A 86 18.62 14.80 7.31
N LEU A 87 18.80 14.41 6.05
CA LEU A 87 17.89 13.53 5.34
C LEU A 87 17.73 12.17 6.04
N ALA A 88 18.84 11.54 6.41
CA ALA A 88 18.82 10.27 7.14
C ALA A 88 18.16 10.43 8.51
N TRP A 89 18.41 11.54 9.21
CA TRP A 89 17.79 11.85 10.49
C TRP A 89 16.27 12.02 10.36
N GLU A 90 15.79 12.81 9.40
CA GLU A 90 14.36 13.03 9.14
C GLU A 90 13.59 11.72 8.86
N ILE A 91 14.23 10.76 8.19
CA ILE A 91 13.62 9.46 7.88
C ILE A 91 13.65 8.55 9.12
N LEU A 92 14.83 8.34 9.70
CA LEU A 92 15.01 7.38 10.78
C LEU A 92 14.31 7.79 12.07
N GLU A 93 14.37 9.07 12.42
CA GLU A 93 13.76 9.57 13.65
C GLU A 93 12.24 9.51 13.57
N ASP A 94 11.66 9.78 12.40
CA ASP A 94 10.22 9.65 12.18
C ASP A 94 9.75 8.21 12.30
N CYS A 95 10.43 7.28 11.62
CA CYS A 95 10.20 5.85 11.79
C CYS A 95 10.29 5.45 13.26
N ARG A 96 11.38 5.80 13.96
CA ARG A 96 11.59 5.45 15.37
C ARG A 96 10.47 5.95 16.29
N ALA A 97 10.03 7.19 16.09
CA ALA A 97 8.94 7.78 16.87
C ALA A 97 7.60 7.08 16.61
N LEU A 98 7.28 6.83 15.34
CA LEU A 98 6.04 6.14 14.95
C LEU A 98 6.02 4.67 15.39
N GLU A 99 7.16 3.98 15.33
CA GLU A 99 7.31 2.61 15.85
C GLU A 99 7.09 2.57 17.37
N ALA A 100 7.57 3.57 18.11
CA ALA A 100 7.36 3.67 19.56
C ALA A 100 5.88 3.87 19.92
N LEU A 101 5.13 4.63 19.12
CA LEU A 101 3.70 4.87 19.32
C LEU A 101 2.86 3.64 18.95
N THR A 102 3.19 2.98 17.83
CA THR A 102 2.36 1.92 17.25
C THR A 102 2.73 0.51 17.71
N GLY A 103 3.98 0.30 18.14
CA GLY A 103 4.56 -1.02 18.40
C GLY A 103 4.73 -1.87 17.15
N ARG A 104 4.72 -1.27 15.95
CA ARG A 104 4.86 -1.93 14.65
C ARG A 104 6.00 -1.29 13.88
N ARG A 105 6.71 -2.07 13.08
CA ARG A 105 7.77 -1.56 12.20
C ARG A 105 7.17 -0.60 11.15
N VAL A 106 7.88 0.49 10.86
CA VAL A 106 7.47 1.48 9.85
C VAL A 106 8.31 1.28 8.59
N ASP A 107 7.67 0.71 7.57
CA ASP A 107 8.33 0.25 6.34
C ASP A 107 8.03 1.12 5.11
N GLY A 108 6.95 1.88 5.20
CA GLY A 108 6.43 2.71 4.13
C GLY A 108 6.82 4.17 4.25
N PHE A 109 6.78 4.86 3.12
CA PHE A 109 7.08 6.28 3.06
C PHE A 109 6.18 7.02 2.06
N ALA A 110 5.97 8.31 2.28
CA ALA A 110 5.47 9.24 1.27
C ALA A 110 6.43 10.40 1.12
N TYR A 111 6.72 10.85 -0.10
CA TYR A 111 7.65 11.96 -0.32
C TYR A 111 6.98 13.32 -0.02
N PRO A 112 7.47 14.10 0.97
CA PRO A 112 7.01 15.47 1.18
C PRO A 112 7.13 16.30 -0.10
N TYR A 113 6.07 17.04 -0.43
CA TYR A 113 5.94 17.81 -1.66
C TYR A 113 6.10 16.98 -2.96
N GLY A 114 6.08 15.65 -2.89
CA GLY A 114 6.37 14.77 -4.02
C GLY A 114 7.80 14.85 -4.55
N THR A 115 8.74 15.41 -3.76
CA THR A 115 10.12 15.66 -4.19
C THR A 115 11.02 14.46 -3.93
N TRP A 116 11.74 14.00 -4.95
CA TRP A 116 12.67 12.87 -4.86
C TRP A 116 13.73 12.94 -5.96
N ASN A 117 14.88 12.30 -5.70
CA ASN A 117 15.93 12.04 -6.68
C ASN A 117 16.70 10.76 -6.25
N ASP A 118 17.70 10.35 -7.01
CA ASP A 118 18.45 9.12 -6.69
C ASP A 118 19.18 9.16 -5.34
N ALA A 119 19.60 10.35 -4.87
CA ALA A 119 20.21 10.48 -3.55
C ALA A 119 19.19 10.22 -2.44
N VAL A 120 17.99 10.80 -2.56
CA VAL A 120 16.89 10.56 -1.62
C VAL A 120 16.48 9.09 -1.61
N ILE A 121 16.37 8.46 -2.77
CA ILE A 121 16.00 7.04 -2.84
C ILE A 121 17.06 6.16 -2.17
N ARG A 122 18.36 6.42 -2.40
CA ARG A 122 19.44 5.68 -1.72
C ARG A 122 19.39 5.86 -0.20
N ALA A 123 19.04 7.05 0.28
CA ALA A 123 18.88 7.30 1.71
C ALA A 123 17.71 6.48 2.28
N LEU A 124 16.55 6.45 1.61
CA LEU A 124 15.41 5.61 2.01
C LEU A 124 15.77 4.11 2.03
N GLU A 125 16.47 3.62 1.01
CA GLU A 125 16.97 2.23 0.94
C GLU A 125 17.89 1.92 2.13
N ALA A 126 18.85 2.81 2.43
CA ALA A 126 19.77 2.66 3.55
C ALA A 126 19.07 2.71 4.92
N CYS A 127 17.95 3.44 5.02
CA CYS A 127 17.11 3.50 6.21
C CYS A 127 16.15 2.31 6.33
N GLY A 128 16.13 1.40 5.36
CA GLY A 128 15.30 0.20 5.38
C GLY A 128 13.83 0.42 5.03
N ILE A 129 13.52 1.51 4.33
CA ILE A 129 12.21 1.78 3.72
C ILE A 129 12.04 0.87 2.50
N ARG A 130 10.87 0.24 2.39
CA ARG A 130 10.58 -0.79 1.37
C ARG A 130 9.79 -0.25 0.19
N TYR A 131 8.96 0.78 0.42
CA TYR A 131 8.19 1.43 -0.63
C TYR A 131 7.99 2.92 -0.31
N ALA A 132 7.81 3.72 -1.34
CA ALA A 132 7.59 5.15 -1.20
C ALA A 132 6.63 5.70 -2.25
N ARG A 133 5.57 6.37 -1.80
CA ARG A 133 4.54 6.97 -2.66
C ARG A 133 4.97 8.36 -3.14
N THR A 134 4.84 8.58 -4.45
CA THR A 134 4.98 9.90 -5.11
C THR A 134 3.61 10.59 -5.31
N VAL A 135 3.61 11.81 -5.85
CA VAL A 135 2.37 12.56 -6.16
C VAL A 135 1.88 12.38 -7.61
N ASN A 136 2.64 11.70 -8.46
CA ASN A 136 2.33 11.59 -9.88
C ASN A 136 1.21 10.57 -10.11
N ALA A 137 0.08 11.01 -10.66
CA ALA A 137 -1.03 10.13 -10.99
C ALA A 137 -0.79 9.36 -12.29
N THR A 138 -0.97 8.04 -12.28
CA THR A 138 -0.89 7.20 -13.48
C THR A 138 -2.19 7.19 -14.29
N GLY A 139 -3.34 7.45 -13.64
CA GLY A 139 -4.65 7.31 -14.25
C GLY A 139 -5.04 5.86 -14.61
N GLY A 140 -4.26 4.87 -14.18
CA GLY A 140 -4.48 3.46 -14.51
C GLY A 140 -4.19 2.52 -13.34
N PHE A 141 -4.26 1.22 -13.61
CA PHE A 141 -4.25 0.17 -12.60
C PHE A 141 -2.97 -0.67 -12.67
N PHE A 142 -1.87 -0.13 -12.14
CA PHE A 142 -0.54 -0.72 -12.29
C PHE A 142 0.10 -1.01 -10.94
N LEU A 143 0.86 -2.11 -10.88
CA LEU A 143 1.90 -2.24 -9.86
C LEU A 143 3.09 -1.35 -10.26
N PRO A 144 3.83 -0.78 -9.29
CA PRO A 144 4.99 0.03 -9.61
C PRO A 144 6.13 -0.86 -10.14
N GLU A 145 6.93 -0.31 -11.06
CA GLU A 145 8.18 -0.96 -11.50
C GLU A 145 9.27 -0.89 -10.42
N ARG A 146 9.25 0.18 -9.62
CA ARG A 146 10.12 0.40 -8.47
C ARG A 146 9.28 0.81 -7.26
N TRP A 147 9.31 0.01 -6.19
CA TRP A 147 8.49 0.26 -4.98
C TRP A 147 8.77 1.61 -4.32
N LEU A 148 10.00 2.12 -4.42
CA LEU A 148 10.38 3.45 -3.92
C LEU A 148 10.01 4.59 -4.87
N CYS A 149 9.40 4.30 -6.02
CA CYS A 149 8.82 5.28 -6.95
C CYS A 149 7.38 4.86 -7.28
N TRP A 150 6.54 4.71 -6.25
CA TRP A 150 5.17 4.25 -6.44
C TRP A 150 4.25 5.42 -6.81
N HIS A 151 3.84 5.46 -8.07
CA HIS A 151 2.89 6.41 -8.61
C HIS A 151 1.44 5.96 -8.30
N PRO A 152 0.63 6.75 -7.56
CA PRO A 152 -0.76 6.40 -7.31
C PRO A 152 -1.61 6.44 -8.60
N THR A 153 -2.78 5.82 -8.57
CA THR A 153 -3.75 5.90 -9.68
C THR A 153 -4.30 7.31 -9.81
N CYS A 154 -4.76 7.89 -8.69
CA CYS A 154 -5.35 9.22 -8.66
C CYS A 154 -5.31 9.83 -7.25
N HIS A 155 -5.44 11.15 -7.17
CA HIS A 155 -5.82 11.83 -5.94
C HIS A 155 -7.31 11.55 -5.63
N HIS A 156 -7.75 11.59 -4.37
CA HIS A 156 -9.17 11.43 -4.02
C HIS A 156 -10.04 12.53 -4.64
N ASP A 157 -9.43 13.67 -4.99
CA ASP A 157 -10.13 14.83 -5.56
C ASP A 157 -10.18 14.79 -7.09
N ASP A 158 -9.57 13.78 -7.72
CA ASP A 158 -9.63 13.59 -9.17
C ASP A 158 -11.10 13.45 -9.60
N PRO A 159 -11.57 14.28 -10.57
CA PRO A 159 -12.96 14.24 -11.03
C PRO A 159 -13.37 12.87 -11.59
N ARG A 160 -12.41 12.01 -11.96
CA ARG A 160 -12.63 10.67 -12.49
C ARG A 160 -12.63 9.59 -11.41
N LEU A 161 -12.54 9.92 -10.11
CA LEU A 161 -12.46 8.92 -9.03
C LEU A 161 -13.54 7.82 -9.16
N MET A 162 -14.80 8.22 -9.35
CA MET A 162 -15.92 7.29 -9.49
C MET A 162 -15.84 6.47 -10.79
N ASP A 163 -15.40 7.07 -11.89
CA ASP A 163 -15.25 6.39 -13.17
C ASP A 163 -14.12 5.36 -13.14
N LEU A 164 -13.03 5.68 -12.46
CA LEU A 164 -11.92 4.75 -12.21
C LEU A 164 -12.39 3.57 -11.34
N GLY A 165 -13.14 3.82 -10.26
CA GLY A 165 -13.73 2.76 -9.45
C GLY A 165 -14.64 1.83 -10.27
N ASN A 166 -15.55 2.40 -11.06
CA ASN A 166 -16.40 1.63 -11.98
C ASN A 166 -15.60 0.84 -13.02
N SER A 167 -14.52 1.43 -13.55
CA SER A 167 -13.65 0.78 -14.52
C SER A 167 -12.93 -0.42 -13.91
N LEU A 168 -12.42 -0.30 -12.68
CA LEU A 168 -11.81 -1.41 -11.95
C LEU A 168 -12.83 -2.55 -11.72
N ILE A 169 -14.06 -2.20 -11.31
CA ILE A 169 -15.14 -3.19 -11.11
C ILE A 169 -15.42 -3.94 -12.40
N ARG A 170 -15.54 -3.25 -13.54
CA ARG A 170 -15.88 -3.86 -14.84
C ARG A 170 -14.73 -4.63 -15.48
N ASP A 171 -13.48 -4.33 -15.12
CA ASP A 171 -12.29 -4.97 -15.68
C ASP A 171 -12.37 -6.49 -15.45
N GLN A 172 -12.31 -7.28 -16.52
CA GLN A 172 -12.38 -8.74 -16.42
C GLN A 172 -11.06 -9.38 -15.95
N ALA A 173 -10.01 -8.56 -15.78
CA ALA A 173 -8.70 -8.85 -15.21
C ALA A 173 -8.12 -10.20 -15.65
N SER A 174 -8.38 -10.66 -16.88
CA SER A 174 -8.24 -12.08 -17.21
C SER A 174 -6.79 -12.59 -17.22
N GLN A 175 -5.81 -11.68 -17.36
CA GLN A 175 -4.40 -12.05 -17.45
C GLN A 175 -3.45 -11.22 -16.57
N HIS A 176 -3.78 -9.96 -16.26
CA HIS A 176 -2.87 -9.04 -15.58
C HIS A 176 -3.49 -8.54 -14.27
N LEU A 177 -2.64 -8.28 -13.27
CA LEU A 177 -3.08 -7.65 -12.02
C LEU A 177 -3.59 -6.22 -12.27
N ARG A 178 -4.48 -5.76 -11.39
CA ARG A 178 -5.05 -4.42 -11.37
C ARG A 178 -4.92 -3.88 -9.97
N LEU A 179 -4.24 -2.75 -9.81
CA LEU A 179 -4.06 -2.09 -8.54
C LEU A 179 -4.53 -0.64 -8.66
N MET A 180 -5.62 -0.32 -7.98
CA MET A 180 -6.06 1.06 -7.83
C MET A 180 -5.52 1.61 -6.52
N TYR A 181 -4.79 2.72 -6.62
CA TYR A 181 -4.20 3.41 -5.48
C TYR A 181 -4.70 4.85 -5.43
N VAL A 182 -5.52 5.16 -4.43
CA VAL A 182 -6.06 6.50 -4.19
C VAL A 182 -5.29 7.18 -3.05
N TRP A 183 -4.93 8.45 -3.19
CA TRP A 183 -4.25 9.19 -2.13
C TRP A 183 -4.84 10.59 -1.90
N GLY A 184 -4.51 11.23 -0.79
CA GLY A 184 -4.69 12.66 -0.57
C GLY A 184 -4.53 13.06 0.88
N HIS A 185 -5.07 14.21 1.28
CA HIS A 185 -5.00 14.66 2.68
C HIS A 185 -6.43 14.77 3.25
N SER A 186 -6.68 14.19 4.41
CA SER A 186 -8.04 14.12 4.95
C SER A 186 -8.65 15.49 5.26
N TYR A 187 -7.83 16.49 5.62
CA TYR A 187 -8.30 17.86 5.87
C TYR A 187 -8.96 18.49 4.62
N GLU A 188 -8.64 17.99 3.42
CA GLU A 188 -9.22 18.50 2.18
C GLU A 188 -10.72 18.24 2.11
N PHE A 189 -11.22 17.20 2.79
CA PHE A 189 -12.64 16.91 2.85
C PHE A 189 -13.43 17.96 3.63
N ASP A 190 -12.87 18.47 4.72
CA ASP A 190 -13.45 19.58 5.48
C ASP A 190 -13.28 20.90 4.73
N ARG A 191 -12.10 21.15 4.16
CA ARG A 191 -11.81 22.38 3.40
C ARG A 191 -12.72 22.54 2.19
N ASN A 192 -12.96 21.45 1.46
CA ASN A 192 -13.69 21.47 0.20
C ASN A 192 -15.18 21.10 0.38
N ASP A 193 -15.64 20.85 1.61
CA ASP A 193 -16.99 20.38 1.94
C ASP A 193 -17.46 19.20 1.07
N ASN A 194 -16.60 18.20 0.90
CA ASN A 194 -16.81 17.13 -0.07
C ASN A 194 -16.67 15.70 0.50
N TRP A 195 -16.86 15.52 1.82
CA TRP A 195 -16.88 14.19 2.48
C TRP A 195 -17.74 13.15 1.77
N ARG A 196 -18.89 13.58 1.23
CA ARG A 196 -19.80 12.71 0.49
C ARG A 196 -19.12 12.01 -0.69
N ARG A 197 -18.13 12.64 -1.32
CA ARG A 197 -17.35 12.05 -2.42
C ARG A 197 -16.65 10.76 -1.98
N MET A 198 -15.97 10.80 -0.83
CA MET A 198 -15.26 9.63 -0.31
C MET A 198 -16.24 8.58 0.21
N GLU A 199 -17.33 8.99 0.87
CA GLU A 199 -18.36 8.06 1.33
C GLU A 199 -19.06 7.33 0.16
N ASP A 200 -19.44 8.04 -0.90
CA ASP A 200 -20.04 7.46 -2.11
C ASP A 200 -19.05 6.53 -2.82
N PHE A 201 -17.75 6.88 -2.85
CA PHE A 201 -16.71 6.01 -3.41
C PHE A 201 -16.51 4.74 -2.58
N CYS A 202 -16.44 4.86 -1.26
CA CYS A 202 -16.37 3.71 -0.36
C CYS A 202 -17.60 2.81 -0.53
N ALA A 203 -18.80 3.38 -0.62
CA ALA A 203 -20.04 2.64 -0.86
C ALA A 203 -20.04 1.90 -2.21
N LEU A 204 -19.54 2.54 -3.27
CA LEU A 204 -19.38 1.91 -4.58
C LEU A 204 -18.42 0.71 -4.51
N MET A 205 -17.28 0.92 -3.85
CA MET A 205 -16.17 -0.03 -3.86
C MET A 205 -16.29 -1.13 -2.82
N ALA A 206 -17.08 -0.99 -1.76
CA ALA A 206 -17.14 -1.97 -0.67
C ALA A 206 -17.69 -3.34 -1.11
N GLY A 207 -17.18 -4.39 -0.47
CA GLY A 207 -17.73 -5.75 -0.57
C GLY A 207 -17.61 -6.42 -1.93
N LYS A 208 -16.70 -5.98 -2.81
CA LYS A 208 -16.45 -6.64 -4.09
C LYS A 208 -15.66 -7.92 -3.86
N PRO A 209 -16.21 -9.11 -4.16
CA PRO A 209 -15.57 -10.38 -3.82
C PRO A 209 -14.31 -10.67 -4.65
N ASP A 210 -14.11 -9.95 -5.75
CA ASP A 210 -12.98 -10.08 -6.67
C ASP A 210 -11.88 -9.02 -6.44
N ILE A 211 -12.04 -8.15 -5.44
CA ILE A 211 -11.08 -7.10 -5.08
C ILE A 211 -10.49 -7.38 -3.70
N TRP A 212 -9.17 -7.34 -3.62
CA TRP A 212 -8.45 -7.35 -2.35
C TRP A 212 -8.27 -5.93 -1.82
N TYR A 213 -8.78 -5.66 -0.62
CA TYR A 213 -8.55 -4.39 0.09
C TYR A 213 -7.33 -4.54 0.98
N ALA A 214 -6.31 -3.74 0.73
CA ALA A 214 -5.02 -3.88 1.38
C ALA A 214 -4.42 -2.52 1.72
N ALA A 215 -3.66 -2.47 2.82
CA ALA A 215 -2.70 -1.39 3.03
C ALA A 215 -1.48 -1.60 2.11
N ASN A 216 -0.73 -0.54 1.83
CA ASN A 216 0.41 -0.58 0.90
C ASN A 216 1.45 -1.64 1.29
N GLY A 217 1.84 -1.71 2.56
CA GLY A 217 2.82 -2.68 3.06
C GLY A 217 2.41 -4.12 2.79
N GLN A 218 1.11 -4.44 2.89
CA GLN A 218 0.60 -5.79 2.60
C GLN A 218 0.77 -6.16 1.12
N ILE A 219 0.62 -5.20 0.22
CA ILE A 219 0.83 -5.40 -1.23
C ILE A 219 2.32 -5.69 -1.51
N VAL A 220 3.21 -4.95 -0.85
CA VAL A 220 4.66 -5.15 -0.92
C VAL A 220 5.04 -6.52 -0.37
N ASP A 221 4.50 -6.91 0.78
CA ASP A 221 4.71 -8.25 1.37
C ASP A 221 4.28 -9.36 0.41
N ALA A 222 3.12 -9.23 -0.23
CA ALA A 222 2.63 -10.21 -1.19
C ALA A 222 3.58 -10.33 -2.40
N ALA A 223 4.08 -9.21 -2.92
CA ALA A 223 4.99 -9.19 -4.05
C ALA A 223 6.38 -9.75 -3.70
N GLU A 224 6.92 -9.40 -2.54
CA GLU A 224 8.18 -9.94 -2.06
C GLU A 224 8.09 -11.44 -1.77
N ASN A 225 7.01 -11.89 -1.13
CA ASN A 225 6.80 -13.32 -0.85
C ASN A 225 6.69 -14.13 -2.15
N PHE A 226 6.04 -13.57 -3.18
CA PHE A 226 6.05 -14.16 -4.52
C PHE A 226 7.46 -14.24 -5.11
N ALA A 227 8.25 -13.16 -5.02
CA ALA A 227 9.62 -13.13 -5.53
C ALA A 227 10.57 -14.12 -4.81
N ARG A 228 10.27 -14.47 -3.55
CA ARG A 228 11.04 -15.44 -2.75
C ARG A 228 10.70 -16.90 -3.06
N LEU A 229 9.64 -17.19 -3.83
CA LEU A 229 9.28 -18.55 -4.19
C LEU A 229 10.42 -19.27 -4.92
N ARG A 230 10.66 -20.52 -4.55
CA ARG A 230 11.64 -21.39 -5.21
C ARG A 230 10.91 -22.33 -6.16
N ILE A 231 10.84 -21.96 -7.43
CA ILE A 231 10.12 -22.68 -8.49
C ILE A 231 11.09 -23.60 -9.24
N ALA A 232 10.70 -24.86 -9.44
CA ALA A 232 11.45 -25.81 -10.25
C ALA A 232 11.58 -25.34 -11.70
N ARG A 233 12.73 -25.55 -12.34
CA ARG A 233 12.99 -25.07 -13.72
C ARG A 233 12.03 -25.65 -14.76
N ASP A 234 11.52 -26.85 -14.52
CA ASP A 234 10.52 -27.55 -15.32
C ASP A 234 9.07 -27.24 -14.91
N HIS A 235 8.88 -26.35 -13.93
CA HIS A 235 7.60 -25.99 -13.31
C HIS A 235 6.86 -27.17 -12.67
N SER A 236 7.57 -28.23 -12.25
CA SER A 236 6.96 -29.41 -11.61
C SER A 236 6.51 -29.16 -10.17
N PHE A 237 7.22 -28.30 -9.42
CA PHE A 237 6.90 -27.96 -8.04
C PHE A 237 7.31 -26.52 -7.70
N VAL A 238 6.80 -26.05 -6.57
CA VAL A 238 7.20 -24.78 -5.95
C VAL A 238 7.34 -24.96 -4.44
N TYR A 239 8.36 -24.32 -3.86
CA TYR A 239 8.54 -24.20 -2.42
C TYR A 239 8.40 -22.74 -1.99
N ASN A 240 7.58 -22.51 -0.97
CA ASN A 240 7.40 -21.21 -0.34
C ASN A 240 8.22 -21.13 0.96
N PRO A 241 9.32 -20.36 1.00
CA PRO A 241 10.12 -20.19 2.21
C PRO A 241 9.51 -19.22 3.23
N SER A 242 8.51 -18.42 2.84
CA SER A 242 7.86 -17.44 3.71
C SER A 242 6.87 -18.11 4.66
N ALA A 243 6.53 -17.42 5.76
CA ALA A 243 5.50 -17.86 6.71
C ALA A 243 4.08 -17.71 6.12
N ASP A 244 3.86 -16.65 5.35
CA ASP A 244 2.55 -16.37 4.75
C ASP A 244 2.30 -17.21 3.49
N PRO A 245 1.04 -17.61 3.25
CA PRO A 245 0.68 -18.27 2.00
C PRO A 245 0.82 -17.31 0.81
N VAL A 246 1.40 -17.81 -0.27
CA VAL A 246 1.49 -17.08 -1.55
C VAL A 246 0.48 -17.63 -2.53
N TRP A 247 -0.19 -16.74 -3.27
CA TRP A 247 -1.09 -17.13 -4.35
C TRP A 247 -0.40 -16.92 -5.69
N ILE A 248 -0.47 -17.93 -6.55
CA ILE A 248 0.11 -17.92 -7.89
C ILE A 248 -0.92 -18.35 -8.93
N SER A 249 -0.76 -17.84 -10.15
CA SER A 249 -1.41 -18.39 -11.33
C SER A 249 -0.49 -19.44 -11.95
N VAL A 250 -1.06 -20.59 -12.32
CA VAL A 250 -0.37 -21.64 -13.09
C VAL A 250 -1.24 -21.85 -14.33
N GLY A 251 -0.88 -21.19 -15.43
CA GLY A 251 -1.80 -20.98 -16.54
C GLY A 251 -3.02 -20.17 -16.09
N ASN A 252 -4.22 -20.73 -16.22
CA ASN A 252 -5.47 -20.06 -15.80
C ASN A 252 -5.93 -20.43 -14.38
N ARG A 253 -5.23 -21.33 -13.68
CA ARG A 253 -5.61 -21.81 -12.35
C ARG A 253 -4.94 -20.97 -11.27
N ALA A 254 -5.72 -20.51 -10.30
CA ALA A 254 -5.20 -19.96 -9.05
C ALA A 254 -4.77 -21.11 -8.11
N VAL A 255 -3.56 -21.03 -7.56
CA VAL A 255 -2.98 -22.02 -6.65
C VAL A 255 -2.47 -21.30 -5.42
N LYS A 256 -2.86 -21.79 -4.23
CA LYS A 256 -2.31 -21.35 -2.95
C LYS A 256 -1.09 -22.22 -2.62
N VAL A 257 0.04 -21.60 -2.32
CA VAL A 257 1.26 -22.24 -1.83
C VAL A 257 1.39 -21.91 -0.34
N PRO A 258 1.05 -22.83 0.59
CA PRO A 258 1.17 -22.57 2.03
C PRO A 258 2.60 -22.22 2.44
N GLY A 259 2.74 -21.36 3.46
CA GLY A 259 4.05 -20.99 3.98
C GLY A 259 4.85 -22.17 4.51
N GLY A 260 6.16 -22.16 4.31
CA GLY A 260 7.07 -23.22 4.72
C GLY A 260 6.90 -24.57 3.99
N THR A 261 6.08 -24.63 2.93
CA THR A 261 5.75 -25.90 2.26
C THR A 261 6.20 -25.94 0.81
N ARG A 262 6.41 -27.18 0.31
CA ARG A 262 6.55 -27.49 -1.11
C ARG A 262 5.27 -28.15 -1.61
N ILE A 263 4.78 -27.74 -2.77
CA ILE A 263 3.64 -28.37 -3.44
C ILE A 263 3.99 -28.82 -4.85
N SER A 264 3.29 -29.85 -5.35
CA SER A 264 3.31 -30.22 -6.76
C SER A 264 2.47 -29.25 -7.59
N LEU A 265 2.97 -28.89 -8.77
CA LEU A 265 2.27 -28.06 -9.75
C LEU A 265 1.74 -28.89 -10.93
N THR A 266 2.31 -30.08 -11.16
CA THR A 266 1.74 -31.10 -12.04
C THR A 266 0.56 -31.75 -11.32
N GLY A 267 -0.57 -31.94 -12.01
CA GLY A 267 -1.82 -32.42 -11.42
C GLY A 267 -1.81 -33.87 -10.88
N GLU A 268 -0.63 -34.46 -10.64
CA GLU A 268 -0.52 -35.77 -10.02
C GLU A 268 -0.59 -35.61 -8.51
N LYS A 269 -1.69 -36.11 -7.93
CA LYS A 269 -1.82 -36.31 -6.49
C LYS A 269 -0.62 -37.15 -6.03
N CYS A 270 0.17 -36.64 -5.09
CA CYS A 270 1.00 -37.51 -4.27
C CYS A 270 0.07 -38.56 -3.63
N GLN A 271 0.27 -39.82 -4.00
CA GLN A 271 -0.27 -40.97 -3.28
C GLN A 271 0.42 -41.09 -1.92
#